data_AF-A0A662N8C0-F1
#
_entry.id   AF-A0A662N8C0-F1
#
_cell.length_a   1.000
_cell.length_b   1.000
_cell.length_c   1.000
_cell.angle_alpha   90.00
_cell.angle_beta   90.00
_cell.angle_gamma   90.00
#
_symmetry.space_group_name_H-M   'P 1'
#
loop_
_entity.id
_entity.type
_entity.pdbx_description
1 polymer ?
#
loop_
_entity_poly.entity_id
_entity_poly.type
_entity_poly.pdbx_seq_one_letter_code
_entity_poly.pdbx_strand_id
1 'polypeptide(L)'
;MKRVVAILLLLLLGYIFINLDYSRSEGGSYEYYITNWEEVGVPNLVTAILADWRAYDSLGEAILLFTAVAGFYILLGGKKK
;
A
#
# COMPACT_ATOMS: atom_id res chain seq x y z
N MET A 1 15.09 21.64 -21.22
CA MET A 1 13.87 22.13 -20.52
C MET A 1 13.12 21.02 -19.79
N LYS A 2 12.59 19.97 -20.45
CA LYS A 2 11.82 18.89 -19.78
C LYS A 2 12.54 18.19 -18.61
N ARG A 3 13.83 17.88 -18.76
CA ARG A 3 14.65 17.27 -17.68
C ARG A 3 14.82 18.20 -16.48
N VAL A 4 14.99 19.50 -16.72
CA VAL A 4 15.13 20.51 -15.65
C VAL A 4 13.82 20.62 -14.86
N VAL A 5 12.69 20.66 -15.57
CA VAL A 5 11.36 20.66 -14.93
C VAL A 5 11.15 19.41 -14.08
N ALA A 6 11.51 18.22 -14.58
CA ALA A 6 11.40 16.98 -13.81
C ALA A 6 12.25 17.00 -12.53
N ILE A 7 13.48 17.51 -12.62
CA ILE A 7 14.37 17.64 -11.44
C ILE A 7 13.77 18.61 -10.42
N LEU A 8 13.23 19.74 -10.85
CA LEU A 8 12.58 20.70 -9.96
C LEU A 8 11.37 20.09 -9.24
N LEU A 9 10.55 19.31 -9.96
CA LEU A 9 9.41 18.61 -9.35
C LEU A 9 9.85 17.55 -8.33
N LEU A 10 10.92 16.80 -8.61
CA LEU A 10 11.47 15.82 -7.67
C LEU A 10 12.04 16.48 -6.42
N LEU A 11 12.75 17.61 -6.56
CA LEU A 11 13.28 18.37 -5.43
C LEU A 11 12.14 18.95 -4.58
N LEU A 12 11.11 19.50 -5.23
CA LEU A 12 9.92 19.99 -4.54
C LEU A 12 9.21 18.87 -3.77
N LEU A 13 9.02 17.71 -4.40
CA LEU A 13 8.42 16.54 -3.76
C LEU A 13 9.25 16.04 -2.57
N GLY A 14 10.58 15.97 -2.74
CA GLY A 14 11.50 15.61 -1.66
C GLY A 14 11.44 16.60 -0.49
N TYR A 15 11.38 17.90 -0.78
CA TYR A 15 11.18 18.93 0.23
C TYR A 15 9.87 18.74 1.00
N ILE A 16 8.76 18.44 0.31
CA ILE A 16 7.48 18.14 0.97
C ILE A 16 7.64 16.95 1.92
N PHE A 17 8.21 15.83 1.46
CA PHE A 17 8.38 14.63 2.29
C PHE A 17 9.25 14.86 3.53
N ILE A 18 10.29 15.69 3.43
CA ILE A 18 11.17 16.03 4.56
C ILE A 18 10.43 16.86 5.62
N ASN A 19 9.45 17.68 5.21
CA ASN A 19 8.70 18.57 6.10
C ASN A 19 7.36 17.99 6.57
N LEU A 20 7.05 16.73 6.24
CA LEU A 20 5.88 16.06 6.80
C LEU A 20 6.04 15.84 8.30
N ASP A 21 4.94 15.92 9.03
CA ASP A 21 4.89 15.53 10.44
C ASP A 21 4.81 14.00 10.54
N TYR A 22 5.77 13.41 11.27
CA TYR A 22 5.84 11.98 11.56
C TYR A 22 5.54 11.68 13.04
N SER A 23 4.95 12.65 13.75
CA SER A 23 4.44 12.42 15.10
C SER A 23 3.39 11.31 15.10
N ARG A 24 3.36 10.53 16.19
CA ARG A 24 2.42 9.42 16.33
C ARG A 24 1.01 9.99 16.52
N SER A 25 0.07 9.55 15.69
CA SER A 25 -1.35 9.79 15.92
C SER A 25 -1.85 8.82 16.99
N GLU A 26 -2.14 9.33 18.19
CA GLU A 26 -2.64 8.53 19.32
C GLU A 26 -4.18 8.38 19.33
N GLY A 27 -4.82 8.44 18.17
CA GLY A 27 -6.28 8.43 18.08
C GLY A 27 -6.84 7.67 16.88
N GLY A 28 -8.17 7.57 16.85
CA GLY A 28 -8.90 6.93 15.76
C GLY A 28 -8.61 5.44 15.64
N SER A 29 -8.38 4.97 14.41
CA SER A 29 -8.16 3.55 14.11
C SER A 29 -6.90 3.00 14.76
N TYR A 30 -5.86 3.83 14.95
CA TYR A 30 -4.63 3.44 15.62
C TYR A 30 -4.93 2.92 17.04
N GLU A 31 -5.60 3.75 17.86
CA GLU A 31 -5.93 3.41 19.26
C GLU A 31 -6.86 2.19 19.35
N TYR A 32 -7.82 2.11 18.43
CA TYR A 32 -8.75 0.99 18.37
C TYR A 32 -8.03 -0.33 18.06
N TYR A 33 -7.14 -0.36 17.07
CA TYR A 33 -6.42 -1.57 16.70
C TYR A 33 -5.50 -2.06 17.81
N ILE A 34 -4.74 -1.16 18.45
CA ILE A 34 -3.82 -1.55 19.53
C ILE A 34 -4.51 -1.97 20.81
N THR A 35 -5.82 -1.73 20.95
CA THR A 35 -6.55 -2.07 22.19
C THR A 35 -7.37 -3.35 21.99
N ASN A 36 -7.83 -3.64 20.77
CA ASN A 36 -8.84 -4.67 20.51
C ASN A 36 -8.37 -5.78 19.55
N TRP A 37 -7.09 -5.83 19.13
CA TRP A 37 -6.64 -6.83 18.14
C TRP A 37 -6.82 -8.29 18.60
N GLU A 38 -6.79 -8.54 19.90
CA GLU A 38 -6.94 -9.89 20.46
C GLU A 38 -8.34 -10.49 20.19
N GLU A 39 -9.37 -9.64 20.01
CA GLU A 39 -10.74 -10.08 19.71
C GLU A 39 -10.86 -10.80 18.36
N VAL A 40 -9.97 -10.49 17.41
CA VAL A 40 -9.92 -11.10 16.08
C VAL A 40 -9.45 -12.57 16.13
N GLY A 41 -8.82 -13.00 17.24
CA GLY A 41 -8.29 -14.35 17.39
C GLY A 41 -7.01 -14.62 16.58
N VAL A 42 -6.38 -13.56 16.05
CA VAL A 42 -5.10 -13.62 15.34
C VAL A 42 -4.01 -13.05 16.25
N PRO A 43 -2.93 -13.80 16.56
CA PRO A 43 -1.95 -13.39 17.58
C PRO A 43 -1.06 -12.22 17.15
N ASN A 44 -1.02 -11.88 15.86
CA ASN A 44 -0.22 -10.79 15.33
C ASN A 44 -1.09 -9.58 15.00
N LEU A 45 -0.82 -8.44 15.64
CA LEU A 45 -1.55 -7.17 15.44
C LEU A 45 -1.64 -6.77 13.96
N VAL A 46 -0.53 -6.81 13.22
CA VAL A 46 -0.51 -6.38 11.81
C VAL A 46 -1.34 -7.32 10.95
N THR A 47 -1.20 -8.63 11.15
CA THR A 47 -2.01 -9.63 10.44
C THR A 47 -3.48 -9.52 10.79
N ALA A 48 -3.84 -9.26 12.06
CA ALA A 48 -5.22 -9.03 12.47
C ALA A 48 -5.81 -7.82 11.72
N ILE A 49 -5.08 -6.70 11.64
CA ILE A 49 -5.52 -5.53 10.89
C ILE A 49 -5.71 -5.83 9.40
N LEU A 50 -4.71 -6.46 8.75
CA LEU A 50 -4.74 -6.71 7.30
C LEU A 50 -5.76 -7.79 6.91
N ALA A 51 -5.98 -8.80 7.74
CA ALA A 51 -6.85 -9.93 7.45
C ALA A 51 -8.31 -9.72 7.88
N ASP A 52 -8.59 -8.76 8.79
CA ASP A 52 -9.94 -8.46 9.28
C ASP A 52 -10.39 -7.05 8.86
N TRP A 53 -10.10 -6.01 9.65
CA TRP A 53 -10.57 -4.64 9.38
C TRP A 53 -10.15 -4.06 8.02
N ARG A 54 -8.98 -4.44 7.51
CA ARG A 54 -8.44 -3.98 6.22
C ARG A 54 -8.34 -5.10 5.18
N ALA A 55 -9.12 -6.16 5.32
CA ALA A 55 -9.17 -7.28 4.38
C ALA A 55 -9.45 -6.83 2.93
N TYR A 56 -10.25 -5.77 2.75
CA TYR A 56 -10.56 -5.25 1.42
C TYR A 56 -9.34 -4.65 0.70
N ASP A 57 -8.44 -3.99 1.43
CA ASP A 57 -7.20 -3.45 0.87
C ASP A 57 -6.28 -4.60 0.42
N SER A 58 -6.09 -5.62 1.27
CA SER A 58 -5.29 -6.81 0.95
C SER A 58 -5.90 -7.67 -0.17
N LEU A 59 -7.23 -7.76 -0.26
CA LEU A 59 -7.91 -8.36 -1.42
C LEU A 59 -7.59 -7.59 -2.70
N GLY A 60 -7.60 -6.26 -2.64
CA GLY A 60 -7.19 -5.39 -3.75
C GLY A 60 -5.75 -5.64 -4.18
N GLU A 61 -4.82 -5.77 -3.24
CA GLU A 61 -3.42 -6.13 -3.52
C GLU A 61 -3.30 -7.50 -4.21
N ALA A 62 -4.04 -8.50 -3.74
CA ALA A 62 -4.07 -9.83 -4.36
C ALA A 62 -4.61 -9.78 -5.79
N ILE A 63 -5.68 -9.03 -6.04
CA ILE A 63 -6.26 -8.82 -7.37
C ILE A 63 -5.25 -8.10 -8.28
N LEU A 64 -4.54 -7.09 -7.77
CA LEU A 64 -3.54 -6.34 -8.52
C LEU A 64 -2.39 -7.26 -8.97
N LEU A 65 -1.84 -8.07 -8.06
CA LEU A 65 -0.78 -9.03 -8.38
C LEU A 65 -1.27 -10.10 -9.37
N PHE A 66 -2.46 -10.64 -9.15
CA PHE A 66 -3.08 -11.60 -10.07
C PHE A 66 -3.23 -11.00 -11.48
N THR A 67 -3.73 -9.77 -11.57
CA THR A 67 -3.93 -9.07 -12.85
C THR A 67 -2.60 -8.79 -13.54
N ALA A 68 -1.56 -8.43 -12.80
CA ALA A 68 -0.22 -8.22 -13.36
C ALA A 68 0.33 -9.51 -13.99
N VAL A 69 0.23 -10.64 -13.29
CA VAL A 69 0.68 -11.95 -13.79
C VAL A 69 -0.18 -12.41 -14.98
N ALA A 70 -1.50 -12.29 -14.89
CA ALA A 70 -2.42 -12.66 -15.96
C ALA A 70 -2.16 -11.82 -17.23
N GLY A 71 -2.00 -10.50 -17.08
CA GLY A 71 -1.67 -9.59 -18.18
C GLY A 71 -0.34 -9.93 -18.84
N PHE A 72 0.70 -10.22 -18.03
CA PHE A 72 1.98 -10.69 -18.54
C PHE A 72 1.85 -11.98 -19.35
N TYR A 73 1.12 -12.97 -18.83
CA TYR A 73 0.92 -14.24 -19.51
C TYR A 73 0.17 -14.09 -20.84
N ILE A 74 -0.89 -13.26 -20.88
CA ILE A 74 -1.64 -12.96 -22.11
C ILE A 74 -0.72 -12.33 -23.18
N LEU A 75 0.12 -11.39 -22.78
CA LEU A 75 1.07 -10.74 -23.70
C LEU A 75 2.11 -11.72 -24.27
N LEU A 76 2.54 -12.72 -23.48
CA LEU A 76 3.46 -13.75 -23.95
C LEU A 76 2.78 -14.81 -24.85
N GLY A 77 1.53 -15.17 -24.55
CA GLY A 77 0.78 -16.22 -25.26
C GLY A 77 0.30 -15.85 -26.67
N GLY A 78 0.43 -14.58 -27.08
CA GLY A 78 -0.09 -14.04 -28.34
C GLY A 78 0.73 -14.30 -29.60
N LYS A 79 1.90 -14.97 -29.53
CA LYS A 79 2.64 -15.39 -30.73
C LYS A 79 2.23 -16.79 -31.16
N LYS A 80 1.17 -16.89 -31.97
CA LYS A 80 1.05 -17.99 -32.92
C LYS A 80 2.23 -17.92 -33.89
N LYS A 81 2.94 -19.03 -34.05
CA LYS A 81 3.71 -19.33 -35.26
C LYS A 81 2.78 -19.32 -36.47
#